data_AF-A0A0F9GCS7-F1
#
_entry.id   AF-A0A0F9GCS7-F1
#
_cell.length_a   1.000
_cell.length_b   1.000
_cell.length_c   1.000
_cell.angle_alpha   90.00
_cell.angle_beta   90.00
_cell.angle_gamma   90.00
#
_symmetry.space_group_name_H-M   'P 1'
#
loop_
_entity.id
_entity.type
_entity.pdbx_description
1 polymer ?
#
loop_
_entity_poly.entity_id
_entity_poly.type
_entity_poly.pdbx_seq_one_letter_code
_entity_poly.pdbx_strand_id
1 'polypeptide(L)' 'RIYSDIIAKERRGDFLGKTVQVVPHLTDEVISIIMRGAEKVDADIAVVEVKWYINQLIDLAK' A
#
# COMPACT_ATOMS: atom_id res chain seq x y z
N ARG A 1 -5.02 -8.57 -1.25
CA ARG A 1 -3.77 -8.62 -2.05
C ARG A 1 -2.68 -7.73 -1.45
N ILE A 2 -2.90 -6.43 -1.24
CA ILE A 2 -1.87 -5.55 -0.63
C ILE A 2 -1.40 -6.03 0.75
N TYR A 3 -2.33 -6.33 1.66
CA TYR A 3 -1.99 -6.88 2.98
C TYR A 3 -1.20 -8.19 2.92
N SER A 4 -1.59 -9.13 2.05
CA SER A 4 -0.86 -10.39 1.89
C SER A 4 0.55 -10.18 1.36
N ASP A 5 0.74 -9.20 0.45
CA ASP A 5 2.04 -8.88 -0.12
C ASP A 5 2.96 -8.24 0.95
N ILE A 6 2.42 -7.36 1.80
CA ILE A 6 3.14 -6.76 2.93
C ILE A 6 3.50 -7.81 3.98
N ILE A 7 2.59 -8.71 4.34
CA ILE A 7 2.88 -9.81 5.26
C ILE A 7 3.96 -10.73 4.69
N ALA A 8 3.94 -10.98 3.37
CA ALA A 8 5.00 -11.75 2.73
C ALA A 8 6.35 -11.03 2.77
N LYS A 9 6.38 -9.70 2.56
CA LYS A 9 7.58 -8.86 2.73
C LYS A 9 8.12 -8.92 4.16
N GLU A 10 7.23 -8.85 5.14
CA GLU A 10 7.56 -8.98 6.56
C GLU A 10 8.20 -10.33 6.87
N ARG A 11 7.57 -11.43 6.45
CA ARG A 11 8.09 -12.79 6.68
C ARG A 11 9.42 -13.07 5.99
N ARG A 12 9.74 -12.37 4.90
CA ARG A 12 11.05 -12.43 4.24
C ARG A 12 12.12 -11.60 4.92
N GLY A 13 11.73 -10.72 5.85
CA GLY A 13 12.64 -9.81 6.54
C GLY A 13 12.88 -8.49 5.81
N ASP A 14 12.06 -8.13 4.82
CA ASP A 14 12.23 -6.91 4.02
C ASP A 14 12.11 -5.63 4.89
N PHE A 15 11.45 -5.71 6.04
CA PHE A 15 11.33 -4.62 7.02
C PHE A 15 12.40 -4.66 8.14
N LEU A 16 13.40 -5.55 8.06
CA LEU A 16 14.52 -5.67 8.99
C LEU A 16 14.10 -5.81 10.46
N GLY A 17 13.02 -6.56 10.71
CA GLY A 17 12.49 -6.79 12.06
C GLY A 17 11.76 -5.59 12.68
N LYS A 18 11.54 -4.52 11.91
CA LYS A 18 10.71 -3.39 12.35
C LYS A 18 9.23 -3.75 12.28
N THR A 19 8.44 -3.11 13.14
CA THR A 19 6.98 -3.24 13.15
C THR A 19 6.39 -2.82 11.81
N VAL A 20 5.59 -3.70 11.20
CA VAL A 20 4.74 -3.33 10.07
C VAL A 20 3.52 -2.57 10.58
N GLN A 21 3.20 -1.48 9.91
CA GLN A 21 2.20 -0.50 10.34
C GLN A 21 1.36 -0.07 9.14
N VAL A 22 0.13 0.38 9.40
CA VAL A 22 -0.74 0.96 8.36
C VAL A 22 -0.06 2.17 7.70
N VAL A 23 0.47 3.09 8.52
CA VAL A 23 1.36 4.16 8.05
C VAL A 23 2.74 3.90 8.63
N PRO A 24 3.82 3.90 7.83
CA PRO A 24 3.88 4.21 6.41
C PRO A 24 3.71 3.00 5.46
N HIS A 25 3.86 1.77 5.96
CA HIS A 25 4.11 0.60 5.11
C HIS A 25 2.95 0.23 4.17
N LEU A 26 1.69 0.32 4.62
CA LEU A 26 0.54 0.06 3.76
C LEU A 26 0.30 1.20 2.78
N THR A 27 0.37 2.44 3.26
CA THR A 27 0.16 3.63 2.42
C THR A 27 1.19 3.72 1.30
N ASP A 28 2.46 3.41 1.57
CA ASP A 28 3.53 3.43 0.57
C ASP A 28 3.33 2.36 -0.50
N GLU A 29 2.87 1.17 -0.12
CA GLU A 29 2.58 0.12 -1.10
C GLU A 29 1.42 0.52 -2.03
N VAL A 30 0.37 1.15 -1.49
CA VAL A 30 -0.75 1.68 -2.30
C VAL A 30 -0.25 2.71 -3.30
N ILE A 31 0.53 3.70 -2.84
CA ILE A 31 1.12 4.73 -3.71
C ILE A 31 1.98 4.08 -4.79
N SER A 32 2.82 3.11 -4.43
CA SER A 32 3.69 2.42 -5.38
C SER A 32 2.90 1.64 -6.44
N ILE A 33 1.79 1.00 -6.09
CA ILE A 33 0.92 0.34 -7.07
C ILE A 33 0.34 1.34 -8.08
N ILE A 34 -0.14 2.50 -7.60
CA ILE A 34 -0.69 3.55 -8.45
C ILE A 34 0.37 4.08 -9.41
N MET A 35 1.55 4.44 -8.90
CA MET A 35 2.65 4.97 -9.71
C MET A 35 3.12 3.95 -10.76
N ARG A 36 3.35 2.68 -10.36
CA ARG A 36 3.70 1.61 -11.31
C ARG A 36 2.62 1.38 -12.38
N GLY A 37 1.35 1.61 -12.05
CA GLY A 37 0.25 1.51 -13.00
C GLY A 37 0.33 2.62 -14.06
N ALA A 38 0.55 3.86 -13.64
CA ALA A 38 0.69 5.01 -14.52
C ALA A 38 1.95 4.92 -15.41
N GLU A 39 3.09 4.55 -14.83
CA GLU A 39 4.36 4.38 -15.54
C GLU A 39 4.29 3.31 -16.64
N LYS A 40 3.57 2.20 -16.40
CA LYS A 40 3.45 1.10 -17.36
C LYS A 40 2.76 1.49 -18.67
N VAL A 41 1.95 2.55 -18.65
CA VAL A 41 1.21 3.03 -19.82
C VAL A 41 1.70 4.41 -20.28
N ASP A 42 2.79 4.91 -19.69
CA ASP A 42 3.36 6.24 -19.94
C ASP A 42 2.28 7.35 -19.90
N ALA A 43 1.43 7.31 -18.86
CA ALA A 43 0.31 8.23 -18.73
C ALA A 43 0.77 9.61 -18.21
N ASP A 44 0.37 10.68 -18.92
CA ASP A 44 0.51 12.05 -18.43
C ASP A 44 -0.38 12.34 -17.21
N ILE A 45 -1.57 11.72 -17.16
CA ILE A 45 -2.56 11.89 -16.08
C ILE A 45 -3.11 10.52 -15.68
N ALA A 46 -3.00 10.20 -14.38
CA ALA A 46 -3.61 9.02 -13.79
C ALA A 46 -4.84 9.40 -12.96
N VAL A 47 -6.01 8.90 -13.34
CA VAL A 47 -7.25 9.04 -12.56
C VAL A 47 -7.42 7.78 -11.72
N VAL A 48 -7.45 7.95 -10.40
CA VAL A 48 -7.61 6.84 -9.45
C VAL A 48 -8.91 7.02 -8.69
N GLU A 49 -9.79 6.03 -8.82
CA GLU A 49 -11.01 5.97 -8.00
C GLU A 49 -10.68 5.40 -6.62
N VAL A 50 -10.90 6.20 -5.57
CA VAL A 50 -10.73 5.78 -4.18
C VAL A 50 -12.09 5.46 -3.58
N LYS A 51 -12.39 4.18 -3.38
CA LYS A 51 -13.65 3.71 -2.79
C LYS A 51 -13.64 3.61 -1.27
N TRP A 52 -12.49 3.86 -0.62
CA TRP A 52 -12.32 3.68 0.82
C TRP A 52 -12.61 4.97 1.60
N TYR A 53 -13.34 4.83 2.71
CA TYR A 53 -13.50 5.90 3.70
C TYR A 53 -12.35 5.86 4.70
N ILE A 54 -11.78 7.02 5.03
CA ILE A 54 -10.65 7.21 5.96
C ILE A 54 -10.82 6.42 7.27
N ASN A 55 -12.05 6.28 7.75
CA ASN A 55 -12.36 5.57 9.00
C ASN A 55 -12.07 4.06 8.97
N GLN A 56 -12.16 3.39 7.81
CA GLN A 56 -11.90 1.95 7.74
C GLN A 56 -10.42 1.60 7.98
N LEU A 57 -9.48 2.53 7.78
CA LEU A 57 -8.04 2.30 8.05
C LEU A 57 -7.75 2.28 9.54
N ILE A 58 -8.50 3.10 10.30
CA ILE A 58 -8.35 3.23 11.75
C ILE A 58 -9.06 2.08 12.45
N ASP A 59 -10.22 1.65 11.96
CA ASP A 59 -10.97 0.53 12.54
C ASP A 59 -10.27 -0.82 12.35
N LEU A 60 -9.42 -0.96 11.32
CA LEU A 60 -8.56 -2.15 11.12
C LEU A 60 -7.29 -2.16 11.98
N ALA A 61 -6.95 -1.03 12.62
CA ALA A 61 -5.80 -0.91 13.51
C ALA A 61 -6.18 -1.07 15.01
N LYS A 62 -7.47 -1.22 15.31
CA LYS A 62 -7.99 -1.64 16.62
C LYS A 62 -8.13 -3.15 16.68
#